data_AF-A0A5C1I8C6-F1
#
_entry.id   AF-A0A5C1I8C6-F1
#
_cell.length_a   1.000
_cell.length_b   1.000
_cell.length_c   1.000
_cell.angle_alpha   90.00
_cell.angle_beta   90.00
_cell.angle_gamma   90.00
#
_symmetry.space_group_name_H-M   'P 1'
#
loop_
_entity.id
_entity.type
_entity.pdbx_description
1 polymer ?
#
loop_
_entity_poly.entity_id
_entity_poly.type
_entity_poly.pdbx_seq_one_letter_code
_entity_poly.pdbx_strand_id
1 'polypeptide(L)'
;MEESIQTPYDTRQLNEIIKHRRSIYPYQYIKGKQVPEEIVRQILENAIRAPNHKQTEPWRFKVFSGEGLKYFGDLQASLYNQFAGESFNEDRHRKMREYPLMSSHVISIGMRRDDTGKLPENEEIEAVACAVQNMFLSVTAYGLGSYWTSAGITYFEEAKPYFDLQRKDKLLGFFYIGYPAKTITGVSKRNPLEVSTEWISDNRDDLQELLARNETVAHTKSVKETMDVHEHTIDYENTSRWVVYLTVATMLLEIGVGYYANSMALTAEGWHMSTHVFAIGLTWLAYLFSRRYGQSGRHSFQQDKVLSLSGFTSAIVLQIIAIIMAIESIDRLIHPVPVKFSEAIIVAVIGLIVNAISARMLHQGNGHHDDNIRAAYIHVLADGLTSLTAIVTLGFGWYYNLYWLDAASGLIGAIVITSWAVQLIKNSGGKLIDYAKVLK
;
A
#
# COMPACT_ATOMS: atom_id res chain seq x y z
N MET A 1 29.76 -19.67 40.33
CA MET A 1 30.68 -18.52 40.25
C MET A 1 30.37 -17.86 38.93
N GLU A 2 29.54 -16.82 38.91
CA GLU A 2 29.26 -16.08 37.67
C GLU A 2 30.54 -15.36 37.26
N GLU A 3 31.12 -15.74 36.12
CA GLU A 3 32.15 -14.94 35.47
C GLU A 3 31.53 -13.59 35.10
N SER A 4 31.91 -12.53 35.80
CA SER A 4 31.51 -11.18 35.43
C SER A 4 32.02 -10.87 34.03
N ILE A 5 31.11 -10.63 33.08
CA ILE A 5 31.45 -10.23 31.71
C ILE A 5 32.35 -8.98 31.79
N GLN A 6 33.60 -9.09 31.33
CA GLN A 6 34.52 -7.96 31.27
C GLN A 6 34.13 -7.07 30.09
N THR A 7 33.53 -5.91 30.36
CA THR A 7 33.13 -4.95 29.32
C THR A 7 34.19 -3.87 29.13
N PRO A 8 34.57 -3.53 27.87
CA PRO A 8 35.60 -2.51 27.61
C PRO A 8 35.13 -1.07 27.89
N TYR A 9 33.83 -0.85 28.10
CA TYR A 9 33.21 0.45 28.34
C TYR A 9 32.27 0.40 29.55
N ASP A 10 31.96 1.58 30.12
CA ASP A 10 30.95 1.71 31.18
C ASP A 10 29.53 1.57 30.60
N THR A 11 29.00 0.35 30.69
CA THR A 11 27.65 0.02 30.22
C THR A 11 26.56 0.71 31.03
N ARG A 12 26.80 1.03 32.31
CA ARG A 12 25.83 1.72 33.15
C ARG A 12 25.65 3.15 32.67
N GLN A 13 26.75 3.85 32.42
CA GLN A 13 26.69 5.22 31.91
C GLN A 13 25.97 5.30 30.56
N LEU A 14 26.26 4.38 29.62
CA LEU A 14 25.57 4.31 28.34
C LEU A 14 24.06 4.09 28.51
N ASN A 15 23.66 3.15 29.36
CA ASN A 15 22.26 2.86 29.64
C ASN A 15 21.54 4.07 30.23
N GLU A 16 22.19 4.81 31.14
CA GLU A 16 21.61 6.03 31.72
C GLU A 16 21.45 7.14 30.69
N ILE A 17 22.40 7.32 29.76
CA ILE A 17 22.26 8.25 28.64
C ILE A 17 21.04 7.87 27.78
N ILE A 18 20.91 6.60 27.39
CA ILE A 18 19.79 6.14 26.54
C ILE A 18 18.44 6.34 27.24
N LYS A 19 18.35 6.06 28.55
CA LYS A 19 17.12 6.22 29.35
C LYS A 19 16.69 7.68 29.49
N HIS A 20 17.65 8.58 29.69
CA HIS A 20 17.39 10.00 29.94
C HIS A 20 17.27 10.83 28.66
N ARG A 21 17.75 10.30 27.53
CA ARG A 21 17.59 10.91 26.20
C ARG A 21 16.11 11.12 25.89
N ARG A 22 15.75 12.37 25.59
CA ARG A 22 14.38 12.79 25.29
C ARG A 22 14.36 14.10 24.50
N SER A 23 13.21 14.38 23.89
CA SER A 23 12.95 15.70 23.30
C SER A 23 12.82 16.76 24.39
N ILE A 24 13.57 17.85 24.23
CA ILE A 24 13.47 19.08 25.01
C ILE A 24 13.27 20.21 24.01
N TYR A 25 12.13 20.89 24.09
CA TYR A 25 11.73 21.84 23.07
C TYR A 25 12.45 23.20 23.23
N PRO A 26 12.61 24.00 22.16
CA PRO A 26 13.34 25.26 22.21
C PRO A 26 12.90 26.25 23.28
N TYR A 27 11.59 26.35 23.57
CA TYR A 27 11.08 27.21 24.63
C TYR A 27 11.52 26.80 26.05
N GLN A 28 12.08 25.60 26.21
CA GLN A 28 12.63 25.08 27.46
C GLN A 28 14.14 25.33 27.60
N TYR A 29 14.78 25.99 26.64
CA TYR A 29 16.21 26.30 26.70
C TYR A 29 16.50 27.62 27.42
N ILE A 30 17.74 27.76 27.91
CA ILE A 30 18.29 29.03 28.39
C ILE A 30 18.58 29.91 27.18
N LYS A 31 17.73 30.91 26.96
CA LYS A 31 17.84 31.84 25.82
C LYS A 31 19.19 32.56 25.83
N GLY A 32 19.81 32.65 24.65
CA GLY A 32 21.09 33.34 24.45
C GLY A 32 22.32 32.59 24.96
N LYS A 33 22.18 31.44 25.63
CA LYS A 33 23.33 30.63 26.06
C LYS A 33 23.80 29.73 24.92
N GLN A 34 25.01 29.99 24.43
CA GLN A 34 25.60 29.25 23.32
C GLN A 34 26.36 28.01 23.79
N VAL A 35 26.11 26.88 23.12
CA VAL A 35 26.88 25.64 23.21
C VAL A 35 28.20 25.84 22.45
N PRO A 36 29.35 25.49 23.02
CA PRO A 36 30.63 25.58 22.32
C PRO A 36 30.66 24.80 21.00
N GLU A 37 31.32 25.36 19.98
CA GLU A 37 31.34 24.80 18.62
C GLU A 37 32.01 23.42 18.57
N GLU A 38 33.04 23.20 19.38
CA GLU A 38 33.72 21.92 19.49
C GLU A 38 32.79 20.79 19.93
N ILE A 39 31.80 21.09 20.78
CA ILE A 39 30.79 20.12 21.21
C ILE A 39 29.84 19.80 20.05
N VAL A 40 29.40 20.81 19.30
CA VAL A 40 28.54 20.62 18.12
C VAL A 40 29.26 19.83 17.03
N ARG A 41 30.56 20.10 16.84
CA ARG A 41 31.41 19.32 15.94
C ARG A 41 31.50 17.87 16.39
N GLN A 42 31.75 17.61 17.67
CA GLN A 42 31.81 16.25 18.20
C GLN A 42 30.47 15.51 18.03
N ILE A 43 29.34 16.20 18.21
CA ILE A 43 27.99 15.66 17.95
C ILE A 43 27.85 15.22 16.49
N LEU A 44 28.31 16.03 15.53
CA LEU A 44 28.28 15.70 14.10
C LEU A 44 29.27 14.60 13.73
N GLU A 45 30.46 14.59 14.33
CA GLU A 45 31.44 13.51 14.16
C GLU A 45 30.87 12.16 14.62
N ASN A 46 30.08 12.15 15.69
CA ASN A 46 29.35 10.95 16.12
C ASN A 46 28.17 10.62 15.19
N ALA A 47 27.51 11.62 14.60
CA ALA A 47 26.41 11.43 13.67
C ALA A 47 26.86 10.64 12.43
N ILE A 48 28.01 10.99 11.85
CA ILE A 48 28.54 10.34 10.64
C ILE A 48 29.10 8.92 10.89
N ARG A 49 29.11 8.45 12.15
CA ARG A 49 29.41 7.04 12.49
C ARG A 49 28.18 6.14 12.40
N ALA A 50 27.04 6.66 11.95
CA ALA A 50 25.84 5.87 11.73
C ALA A 50 26.08 4.73 10.72
N PRO A 51 25.46 3.55 10.91
CA PRO A 51 25.53 2.48 9.95
C PRO A 51 24.90 2.91 8.63
N ASN A 52 25.55 2.58 7.52
CA ASN A 52 25.06 2.86 6.17
C ASN A 52 25.36 1.70 5.21
N HIS A 53 24.35 1.26 4.48
CA HIS A 53 24.52 0.18 3.51
C HIS A 53 25.33 0.67 2.31
N LYS A 54 26.32 -0.12 1.86
CA LYS A 54 27.23 0.20 0.75
C LYS A 54 28.03 1.51 0.95
N GLN A 55 28.14 1.99 2.18
CA GLN A 55 28.92 3.19 2.53
C GLN A 55 28.53 4.44 1.73
N THR A 56 27.24 4.65 1.46
CA THR A 56 26.76 5.80 0.67
C THR A 56 26.84 7.15 1.38
N GLU A 57 26.98 7.15 2.71
CA GLU A 57 27.03 8.35 3.55
C GLU A 57 25.95 9.40 3.18
N PRO A 58 24.66 9.03 3.28
CA PRO A 58 23.59 9.82 2.68
C PRO A 58 23.31 11.14 3.42
N TRP A 59 23.77 11.31 4.66
CA TRP A 59 23.51 12.50 5.47
C TRP A 59 24.09 13.79 4.86
N ARG A 60 23.30 14.87 4.89
CA ARG A 60 23.74 16.23 4.57
C ARG A 60 23.29 17.16 5.68
N PHE A 61 24.25 17.80 6.35
CA PHE A 61 23.97 18.69 7.48
C PHE A 61 24.34 20.13 7.14
N LYS A 62 23.46 21.07 7.48
CA LYS A 62 23.78 22.52 7.50
C LYS A 62 23.46 23.07 8.88
N VAL A 63 24.46 23.69 9.53
CA VAL A 63 24.40 24.17 10.90
C VAL A 63 24.16 25.68 10.91
N PHE A 64 23.21 26.11 11.74
CA PHE A 64 22.85 27.51 11.95
C PHE A 64 23.11 27.89 13.41
N SER A 65 23.83 28.98 13.63
CA SER A 65 24.14 29.57 14.94
C SER A 65 24.25 31.09 14.80
N GLY A 66 24.15 31.84 15.91
CA GLY A 66 24.24 33.31 15.88
C GLY A 66 23.26 33.93 14.89
N GLU A 67 23.75 34.80 13.99
CA GLU A 67 22.93 35.41 12.93
C GLU A 67 22.36 34.39 11.94
N GLY A 68 23.00 33.23 11.79
CA GLY A 68 22.49 32.12 10.98
C GLY A 68 21.13 31.58 11.47
N LEU A 69 20.85 31.67 12.78
CA LEU A 69 19.54 31.30 13.34
C LEU A 69 18.44 32.26 12.89
N LYS A 70 18.77 33.57 12.83
CA LYS A 70 17.85 34.59 12.33
C LYS A 70 17.58 34.38 10.84
N TYR A 71 18.65 34.19 10.05
CA TYR A 71 18.53 33.83 8.64
C TYR A 71 17.62 32.61 8.42
N PHE A 72 17.83 31.54 9.19
CA PHE A 72 17.03 30.33 9.09
C PHE A 72 15.56 30.56 9.50
N GLY A 73 15.32 31.32 10.57
CA GLY A 73 13.96 31.70 10.98
C GLY A 73 13.22 32.50 9.92
N ASP A 74 13.90 33.48 9.30
CA ASP A 74 13.34 34.30 8.23
C ASP A 74 13.09 33.47 6.95
N LEU A 75 13.99 32.55 6.60
CA LEU A 75 13.84 31.61 5.48
C LEU A 75 12.62 30.70 5.67
N GLN A 76 12.45 30.10 6.85
CA GLN A 76 11.28 29.26 7.13
C GLN A 76 9.98 30.05 6.99
N ALA A 77 9.95 31.26 7.56
CA ALA A 77 8.78 32.11 7.54
C ALA A 77 8.43 32.58 6.12
N SER A 78 9.42 32.95 5.30
CA SER A 78 9.18 33.39 3.93
C SER A 78 8.64 32.27 3.05
N LEU A 79 9.25 31.08 3.09
CA LEU A 79 8.79 29.91 2.35
C LEU A 79 7.40 29.46 2.82
N TYR A 80 7.14 29.46 4.13
CA TYR A 80 5.82 29.15 4.66
C TYR A 80 4.76 30.15 4.21
N ASN A 81 5.06 31.45 4.24
CA ASN A 81 4.15 32.48 3.75
C ASN A 81 3.84 32.34 2.25
N GLN A 82 4.80 31.89 1.46
CA GLN A 82 4.64 31.73 0.01
C GLN A 82 3.88 30.46 -0.38
N PHE A 83 4.15 29.33 0.29
CA PHE A 83 3.71 28.01 -0.18
C PHE A 83 2.68 27.31 0.72
N ALA A 84 2.34 27.86 1.89
CA ALA A 84 1.34 27.23 2.76
C ALA A 84 -0.09 27.20 2.19
N GLY A 85 -0.40 28.08 1.24
CA GLY A 85 -1.74 28.19 0.65
C GLY A 85 -2.84 28.34 1.71
N GLU A 86 -3.92 27.57 1.56
CA GLU A 86 -5.06 27.55 2.50
C GLU A 86 -4.69 27.01 3.90
N SER A 87 -3.55 26.32 4.04
CA SER A 87 -3.06 25.79 5.32
C SER A 87 -2.21 26.80 6.10
N PHE A 88 -2.23 28.07 5.71
CA PHE A 88 -1.50 29.13 6.40
C PHE A 88 -2.06 29.37 7.81
N ASN A 89 -1.15 29.49 8.77
CA ASN A 89 -1.47 29.77 10.17
C ASN A 89 -0.49 30.81 10.74
N GLU A 90 -1.02 31.94 11.22
CA GLU A 90 -0.21 33.07 11.71
C GLU A 90 0.67 32.69 12.91
N ASP A 91 0.17 31.90 13.85
CA ASP A 91 0.95 31.45 15.01
C ASP A 91 2.10 30.53 14.57
N ARG A 92 1.86 29.64 13.61
CA ARG A 92 2.91 28.80 13.03
C ARG A 92 3.97 29.66 12.31
N HIS A 93 3.56 30.64 11.51
CA HIS A 93 4.46 31.58 10.84
C HIS A 93 5.32 32.36 11.84
N ARG A 94 4.73 32.89 12.93
CA ARG A 94 5.46 33.57 14.01
C ARG A 94 6.47 32.62 14.67
N LYS A 95 6.04 31.41 15.05
CA LYS A 95 6.89 30.41 15.70
C LYS A 95 8.09 30.01 14.83
N MET A 96 7.95 29.98 13.50
CA MET A 96 9.07 29.68 12.60
C MET A 96 10.22 30.70 12.72
N ARG A 97 9.92 31.97 13.02
CA ARG A 97 10.95 33.00 13.27
C ARG A 97 11.52 32.91 14.68
N GLU A 98 10.66 32.69 15.67
CA GLU A 98 11.04 32.79 17.08
C GLU A 98 11.74 31.53 17.61
N TYR A 99 11.29 30.33 17.22
CA TYR A 99 11.81 29.07 17.78
C TYR A 99 13.31 28.87 17.53
N PRO A 100 13.86 29.11 16.32
CA PRO A 100 15.29 29.01 16.09
C PRO A 100 16.13 29.91 17.01
N LEU A 101 15.64 31.11 17.30
CA LEU A 101 16.33 32.10 18.15
C LEU A 101 16.36 31.72 19.63
N MET A 102 15.56 30.74 20.05
CA MET A 102 15.60 30.20 21.42
C MET A 102 16.69 29.12 21.58
N SER A 103 17.20 28.59 20.48
CA SER A 103 18.25 27.58 20.46
C SER A 103 19.64 28.17 20.41
N SER A 104 20.62 27.36 20.82
CA SER A 104 22.01 27.68 20.53
C SER A 104 22.38 27.35 19.09
N HIS A 105 21.93 26.20 18.59
CA HIS A 105 22.20 25.73 17.24
C HIS A 105 20.94 25.09 16.66
N VAL A 106 20.77 25.18 15.34
CA VAL A 106 19.82 24.37 14.57
C VAL A 106 20.58 23.69 13.45
N ILE A 107 20.35 22.40 13.26
CA ILE A 107 21.00 21.60 12.22
C ILE A 107 19.92 21.08 11.29
N SER A 108 19.97 21.44 10.01
CA SER A 108 19.13 20.79 9.00
C SER A 108 19.60 19.37 8.77
N ILE A 109 18.65 18.45 8.67
CA ILE A 109 18.89 17.03 8.45
C ILE A 109 18.44 16.71 7.03
N GLY A 110 19.39 16.67 6.11
CA GLY A 110 19.17 16.28 4.71
C GLY A 110 19.66 14.87 4.43
N MET A 111 19.13 14.28 3.36
CA MET A 111 19.52 13.00 2.83
C MET A 111 19.74 13.13 1.32
N ARG A 112 20.97 12.87 0.86
CA ARG A 112 21.34 12.71 -0.54
C ARG A 112 20.93 11.30 -0.99
N ARG A 113 20.20 11.19 -2.10
CA ARG A 113 19.91 9.87 -2.70
C ARG A 113 21.11 9.40 -3.50
N ASP A 114 21.38 8.11 -3.42
CA ASP A 114 22.29 7.45 -4.35
C ASP A 114 21.77 7.51 -5.80
N ASP A 115 22.60 8.00 -6.71
CA ASP A 115 22.25 8.18 -8.12
C ASP A 115 22.09 6.85 -8.87
N THR A 116 22.68 5.76 -8.36
CA THR A 116 22.62 4.45 -9.02
C THR A 116 21.26 3.77 -8.86
N GLY A 117 20.44 4.23 -7.91
CA GLY A 117 19.11 3.67 -7.63
C GLY A 117 19.15 2.23 -7.09
N LYS A 118 20.32 1.74 -6.69
CA LYS A 118 20.51 0.36 -6.20
C LYS A 118 20.11 0.16 -4.75
N LEU A 119 19.83 1.24 -4.01
CA LEU A 119 19.41 1.20 -2.62
C LEU A 119 17.97 1.70 -2.49
N PRO A 120 17.11 0.95 -1.77
CA PRO A 120 15.81 1.43 -1.36
C PRO A 120 15.92 2.77 -0.62
N GLU A 121 14.98 3.68 -0.86
CA GLU A 121 14.98 5.01 -0.23
C GLU A 121 14.95 4.93 1.30
N ASN A 122 14.17 3.99 1.84
CA ASN A 122 14.00 3.84 3.27
C ASN A 122 15.31 3.45 3.96
N GLU A 123 16.18 2.64 3.34
CA GLU A 123 17.48 2.28 3.94
C GLU A 123 18.37 3.52 4.16
N GLU A 124 18.34 4.47 3.22
CA GLU A 124 19.10 5.71 3.36
C GLU A 124 18.46 6.66 4.38
N ILE A 125 17.13 6.72 4.43
CA ILE A 125 16.40 7.47 5.47
C ILE A 125 16.74 6.91 6.86
N GLU A 126 16.75 5.59 7.02
CA GLU A 126 17.08 4.88 8.26
C GLU A 126 18.53 5.15 8.68
N ALA A 127 19.48 5.17 7.74
CA ALA A 127 20.86 5.57 8.02
C ALA A 127 20.96 7.00 8.58
N VAL A 128 20.22 7.95 8.00
CA VAL A 128 20.17 9.34 8.53
C VAL A 128 19.45 9.40 9.88
N ALA A 129 18.40 8.59 10.10
CA ALA A 129 17.73 8.51 11.40
C ALA A 129 18.67 7.98 12.50
N CYS A 130 19.52 6.99 12.18
CA CYS A 130 20.58 6.52 13.07
C CYS A 130 21.60 7.63 13.37
N ALA A 131 21.97 8.45 12.38
CA ALA A 131 22.84 9.61 12.59
C ALA A 131 22.22 10.59 13.60
N VAL A 132 20.92 10.89 13.45
CA VAL A 132 20.19 11.73 14.41
C VAL A 132 20.10 11.09 15.80
N GLN A 133 19.95 9.76 15.88
CA GLN A 133 19.98 9.06 17.16
C GLN A 133 21.35 9.21 17.86
N ASN A 134 22.46 9.10 17.12
CA ASN A 134 23.80 9.37 17.66
C ASN A 134 23.93 10.82 18.15
N MET A 135 23.33 11.78 17.44
CA MET A 135 23.28 13.17 17.89
C MET A 135 22.53 13.33 19.20
N PHE A 136 21.36 12.69 19.35
CA PHE A 136 20.59 12.72 20.59
C PHE A 136 21.36 12.16 21.78
N LEU A 137 22.07 11.04 21.60
CA LEU A 137 22.89 10.43 22.65
C LEU A 137 24.05 11.35 23.04
N SER A 138 24.72 11.95 22.05
CA SER A 138 25.82 12.89 22.26
C SER A 138 25.36 14.13 23.03
N VAL A 139 24.27 14.77 22.60
CA VAL A 139 23.65 15.91 23.29
C VAL A 139 23.32 15.56 24.75
N THR A 140 22.72 14.40 24.99
CA THR A 140 22.35 13.96 26.33
C THR A 140 23.58 13.76 27.22
N ALA A 141 24.66 13.18 26.67
CA ALA A 141 25.92 12.98 27.39
C ALA A 141 26.58 14.31 27.82
N TYR A 142 26.44 15.37 27.03
CA TYR A 142 26.89 16.73 27.38
C TYR A 142 25.92 17.48 28.30
N GLY A 143 24.81 16.86 28.74
CA GLY A 143 23.79 17.53 29.56
C GLY A 143 22.99 18.60 28.81
N LEU A 144 22.99 18.54 27.48
CA LEU A 144 22.27 19.47 26.61
C LEU A 144 20.85 18.97 26.34
N GLY A 145 20.00 19.85 25.82
CA GLY A 145 18.68 19.52 25.32
C GLY A 145 18.65 19.55 23.79
N SER A 146 17.88 18.65 23.20
CA SER A 146 17.62 18.67 21.77
C SER A 146 16.18 18.31 21.41
N TYR A 147 15.80 18.72 20.20
CA TYR A 147 14.51 18.41 19.61
C TYR A 147 14.65 18.24 18.09
N TRP A 148 14.17 17.11 17.56
CA TRP A 148 14.11 16.85 16.13
C TRP A 148 12.66 16.94 15.64
N THR A 149 12.43 17.65 14.54
CA THR A 149 11.10 17.86 13.98
C THR A 149 11.12 17.90 12.46
N SER A 150 10.12 17.28 11.84
CA SER A 150 9.81 17.40 10.40
C SER A 150 8.73 18.45 10.12
N ALA A 151 8.39 19.29 11.09
CA ALA A 151 7.44 20.38 10.93
C ALA A 151 8.03 21.56 10.15
N GLY A 152 7.14 22.41 9.65
CA GLY A 152 7.50 23.64 8.95
C GLY A 152 7.70 23.39 7.46
N ILE A 153 8.85 23.83 6.93
CA ILE A 153 9.15 23.79 5.49
C ILE A 153 9.76 22.45 5.03
N THR A 154 9.84 21.45 5.91
CA THR A 154 10.56 20.18 5.66
C THR A 154 10.08 19.48 4.39
N TYR A 155 8.77 19.49 4.14
CA TYR A 155 8.16 18.80 3.01
C TYR A 155 7.93 19.70 1.78
N PHE A 156 8.41 20.95 1.81
CA PHE A 156 8.32 21.83 0.66
C PHE A 156 9.48 21.51 -0.29
N GLU A 157 9.16 21.14 -1.53
CA GLU A 157 10.17 20.86 -2.56
C GLU A 157 11.03 22.10 -2.85
N GLU A 158 10.43 23.28 -2.73
CA GLU A 158 11.06 24.59 -2.89
C GLU A 158 12.07 24.91 -1.77
N ALA A 159 12.00 24.21 -0.63
CA ALA A 159 12.97 24.38 0.44
C ALA A 159 14.32 23.70 0.14
N LYS A 160 14.31 22.61 -0.65
CA LYS A 160 15.50 21.77 -0.89
C LYS A 160 16.74 22.53 -1.38
N PRO A 161 16.64 23.46 -2.35
CA PRO A 161 17.82 24.19 -2.85
C PRO A 161 18.55 24.98 -1.76
N TYR A 162 17.84 25.50 -0.75
CA TYR A 162 18.47 26.25 0.35
C TYR A 162 19.33 25.38 1.28
N PHE A 163 19.17 24.05 1.20
CA PHE A 163 19.92 23.05 1.95
C PHE A 163 20.86 22.21 1.07
N ASP A 164 21.14 22.67 -0.16
CA ASP A 164 22.02 22.00 -1.13
C ASP A 164 21.54 20.60 -1.55
N LEU A 165 20.21 20.42 -1.49
CA LEU A 165 19.51 19.18 -1.83
C LEU A 165 18.94 19.28 -3.24
N GLN A 166 19.12 18.19 -4.00
CA GLN A 166 18.58 18.02 -5.34
C GLN A 166 17.13 17.49 -5.30
N ARG A 167 16.50 17.37 -6.47
CA ARG A 167 15.11 16.91 -6.60
C ARG A 167 14.83 15.55 -5.94
N LYS A 168 15.75 14.59 -6.08
CA LYS A 168 15.59 13.24 -5.50
C LYS A 168 15.89 13.20 -4.00
N ASP A 169 16.67 14.15 -3.51
CA ASP A 169 17.06 14.23 -2.11
C ASP A 169 15.88 14.55 -1.21
N LYS A 170 16.05 14.30 0.09
CA LYS A 170 15.02 14.60 1.09
C LYS A 170 15.57 15.53 2.16
N LEU A 171 14.77 16.52 2.51
CA LEU A 171 14.92 17.23 3.77
C LEU A 171 14.10 16.45 4.80
N LEU A 172 14.76 15.93 5.84
CA LEU A 172 14.15 15.08 6.87
C LEU A 172 13.84 15.83 8.17
N GLY A 173 14.16 17.12 8.23
CA GLY A 173 13.76 18.00 9.32
C GLY A 173 14.90 18.82 9.89
N PHE A 174 14.70 19.29 11.12
CA PHE A 174 15.61 20.20 11.80
C PHE A 174 15.84 19.76 13.24
N PHE A 175 17.12 19.73 13.64
CA PHE A 175 17.58 19.31 14.95
C PHE A 175 18.05 20.52 15.75
N TYR A 176 17.28 20.89 16.77
CA TYR A 176 17.51 22.04 17.64
C TYR A 176 18.36 21.61 18.84
N ILE A 177 19.34 22.43 19.24
CA ILE A 177 20.23 22.16 20.39
C ILE A 177 20.28 23.40 21.29
N GLY A 178 20.22 23.20 22.60
CA GLY A 178 20.40 24.27 23.59
C GLY A 178 20.64 23.76 25.01
N TYR A 179 20.98 24.67 25.92
CA TYR A 179 21.06 24.33 27.35
C TYR A 179 19.65 24.27 27.94
N PRO A 180 19.24 23.17 28.59
CA PRO A 180 17.96 23.10 29.29
C PRO A 180 17.90 24.15 30.42
N ALA A 181 16.78 24.88 30.53
CA ALA A 181 16.57 25.87 31.59
C ALA A 181 16.26 25.23 32.95
N LYS A 182 15.87 23.95 32.96
CA LYS A 182 15.63 23.15 34.16
C LYS A 182 16.43 21.87 34.06
N THR A 183 16.89 21.37 35.20
CA THR A 183 17.54 20.06 35.28
C THR A 183 16.59 18.97 34.76
N ILE A 184 17.12 18.09 33.91
CA ILE A 184 16.37 16.98 33.34
C ILE A 184 16.32 15.87 34.40
N THR A 185 15.17 15.66 35.02
CA THR A 185 15.01 14.65 36.09
C THR A 185 14.08 13.51 35.72
N GLY A 186 13.36 13.60 34.59
CA GLY A 186 12.37 12.61 34.19
C GLY A 186 12.90 11.62 33.14
N VAL A 187 12.68 10.33 33.40
CA VAL A 187 12.98 9.23 32.45
C VAL A 187 11.88 9.11 31.39
N SER A 188 12.25 8.69 30.18
CA SER A 188 11.30 8.37 29.12
C SER A 188 10.37 7.21 29.52
N LYS A 189 9.05 7.43 29.55
CA LYS A 189 8.07 6.35 29.76
C LYS A 189 8.04 5.44 28.53
N ARG A 190 8.20 4.13 28.73
CA ARG A 190 8.12 3.09 27.70
C ARG A 190 7.25 1.95 28.20
N ASN A 191 6.64 1.24 27.27
CA ASN A 191 6.03 -0.05 27.58
C ASN A 191 7.13 -1.02 28.04
N PRO A 192 6.78 -2.04 28.84
CA PRO A 192 7.69 -3.15 29.13
C PRO A 192 8.26 -3.76 27.83
N LEU A 193 9.50 -4.26 27.90
CA LEU A 193 10.23 -4.81 26.73
C LEU A 193 9.41 -5.91 26.03
N GLU A 194 8.70 -6.70 26.82
CA GLU A 194 7.90 -7.85 26.43
C GLU A 194 6.78 -7.48 25.45
N VAL A 195 6.35 -6.21 25.42
CA VAL A 195 5.35 -5.72 24.46
C VAL A 195 5.91 -5.62 23.04
N SER A 196 7.21 -5.38 22.91
CA SER A 196 7.89 -5.15 21.61
C SER A 196 8.90 -6.24 21.24
N THR A 197 9.11 -7.22 22.11
CA THR A 197 10.18 -8.21 21.95
C THR A 197 9.65 -9.60 22.24
N GLU A 198 9.71 -10.44 21.21
CA GLU A 198 9.52 -11.88 21.31
C GLU A 198 10.90 -12.55 21.31
N TRP A 199 11.21 -13.31 22.36
CA TRP A 199 12.46 -14.03 22.46
C TRP A 199 12.29 -15.44 21.89
N ILE A 200 12.99 -15.72 20.81
CA ILE A 200 13.00 -17.04 20.17
C ILE A 200 14.32 -17.70 20.57
N SER A 201 14.26 -18.79 21.33
CA SER A 201 15.43 -19.53 21.83
C SER A 201 15.31 -21.02 21.54
N ASP A 202 16.35 -21.81 21.86
CA ASP A 202 16.44 -23.26 21.56
C ASP A 202 15.36 -24.14 22.25
N ASN A 203 14.42 -23.53 22.99
CA ASN A 203 13.28 -24.23 23.54
C ASN A 203 12.40 -24.79 22.40
N ARG A 204 12.27 -26.12 22.35
CA ARG A 204 11.66 -26.83 21.21
C ARG A 204 10.19 -26.48 20.99
N ASP A 205 9.46 -26.15 22.06
CA ASP A 205 8.02 -25.87 21.99
C ASP A 205 7.76 -24.50 21.35
N ASP A 206 8.53 -23.48 21.72
CA ASP A 206 8.44 -22.12 21.14
C ASP A 206 8.78 -22.13 19.64
N LEU A 207 9.81 -22.91 19.27
CA LEU A 207 10.22 -23.10 17.87
C LEU A 207 9.15 -23.79 17.01
N GLN A 208 8.47 -24.81 17.54
CA GLN A 208 7.39 -25.48 16.81
C GLN A 208 6.19 -24.55 16.61
N GLU A 209 5.83 -23.75 17.61
CA GLU A 209 4.75 -22.78 17.51
C GLU A 209 5.09 -21.66 16.50
N LEU A 210 6.35 -21.21 16.46
CA LEU A 210 6.82 -20.21 15.50
C LEU A 210 6.92 -20.75 14.07
N LEU A 211 7.34 -22.00 13.88
CA LEU A 211 7.33 -22.66 12.58
C LEU A 211 5.89 -22.81 12.07
N ALA A 212 4.96 -23.22 12.92
CA ALA A 212 3.54 -23.26 12.60
C ALA A 212 2.98 -21.86 12.27
N ARG A 213 3.38 -20.81 13.01
CA ARG A 213 3.03 -19.41 12.71
C ARG A 213 3.65 -18.93 11.41
N ASN A 214 4.86 -19.33 11.05
CA ASN A 214 5.49 -18.94 9.79
C ASN A 214 4.84 -19.62 8.58
N GLU A 215 4.45 -20.88 8.70
CA GLU A 215 3.59 -21.54 7.70
C GLU A 215 2.24 -20.82 7.58
N THR A 216 1.66 -20.41 8.71
CA THR A 216 0.42 -19.61 8.74
C THR A 216 0.62 -18.23 8.11
N VAL A 217 1.71 -17.51 8.38
CA VAL A 217 2.01 -16.18 7.84
C VAL A 217 2.41 -16.27 6.37
N ALA A 218 3.12 -17.30 5.92
CA ALA A 218 3.38 -17.55 4.50
C ALA A 218 2.07 -17.85 3.76
N HIS A 219 1.17 -18.61 4.38
CA HIS A 219 -0.19 -18.80 3.89
C HIS A 219 -0.98 -17.48 3.93
N THR A 220 -0.80 -16.63 4.94
CA THR A 220 -1.47 -15.32 5.06
C THR A 220 -0.90 -14.29 4.10
N LYS A 221 0.39 -14.33 3.73
CA LYS A 221 1.01 -13.47 2.71
C LYS A 221 0.64 -13.92 1.31
N SER A 222 0.60 -15.23 1.06
CA SER A 222 0.04 -15.78 -0.18
C SER A 222 -1.44 -15.44 -0.30
N VAL A 223 -2.18 -15.54 0.81
CA VAL A 223 -3.57 -15.07 0.90
C VAL A 223 -3.61 -13.57 0.69
N LYS A 224 -2.80 -12.74 1.35
CA LYS A 224 -2.80 -11.28 1.23
C LYS A 224 -2.28 -10.77 -0.11
N GLU A 225 -1.49 -11.51 -0.86
CA GLU A 225 -1.18 -11.19 -2.26
C GLU A 225 -2.33 -11.63 -3.18
N THR A 226 -3.04 -12.72 -2.84
CA THR A 226 -4.31 -13.06 -3.52
C THR A 226 -5.52 -12.26 -3.02
N MET A 227 -5.40 -11.59 -1.88
CA MET A 227 -6.38 -10.76 -1.19
C MET A 227 -6.08 -9.30 -1.48
N ASP A 228 -4.86 -8.82 -1.72
CA ASP A 228 -4.60 -7.46 -2.23
C ASP A 228 -5.11 -7.36 -3.68
N VAL A 229 -5.12 -8.48 -4.42
CA VAL A 229 -5.84 -8.62 -5.69
C VAL A 229 -7.38 -8.62 -5.51
N HIS A 230 -7.91 -8.78 -4.27
CA HIS A 230 -9.35 -8.89 -3.96
C HIS A 230 -9.89 -7.92 -2.87
N GLU A 231 -9.04 -7.16 -2.17
CA GLU A 231 -9.25 -6.30 -1.00
C GLU A 231 -9.12 -4.84 -1.42
N HIS A 232 -8.51 -4.59 -2.59
CA HIS A 232 -8.61 -3.31 -3.29
C HIS A 232 -10.02 -2.98 -3.85
N THR A 233 -11.06 -3.78 -3.55
CA THR A 233 -12.46 -3.43 -3.87
C THR A 233 -13.25 -2.82 -2.71
N ILE A 234 -12.68 -2.61 -1.52
CA ILE A 234 -13.39 -1.91 -0.43
C ILE A 234 -12.48 -0.89 0.28
N ASP A 235 -11.98 0.11 -0.47
CA ASP A 235 -11.79 1.47 0.08
C ASP A 235 -11.75 2.54 -1.01
N TYR A 236 -12.92 2.83 -1.61
CA TYR A 236 -13.14 4.02 -2.46
C TYR A 236 -14.62 4.38 -2.37
N GLU A 237 -14.97 5.17 -1.36
CA GLU A 237 -16.31 5.15 -0.75
C GLU A 237 -17.48 5.57 -1.67
N ASN A 238 -17.24 6.16 -2.84
CA ASN A 238 -18.31 6.55 -3.78
C ASN A 238 -18.10 6.12 -5.26
N THR A 239 -16.94 6.36 -5.87
CA THR A 239 -16.73 6.09 -7.31
C THR A 239 -16.71 4.60 -7.66
N SER A 240 -16.05 3.78 -6.84
CA SER A 240 -15.95 2.33 -7.10
C SER A 240 -17.25 1.58 -6.87
N ARG A 241 -18.13 2.09 -5.97
CA ARG A 241 -19.47 1.52 -5.77
C ARG A 241 -20.35 1.70 -7.00
N TRP A 242 -20.27 2.86 -7.65
CA TRP A 242 -20.99 3.12 -8.90
C TRP A 242 -20.55 2.20 -10.04
N VAL A 243 -19.24 1.96 -10.17
CA VAL A 243 -18.71 1.03 -11.18
C VAL A 243 -19.29 -0.38 -10.98
N VAL A 244 -19.30 -0.89 -9.75
CA VAL A 244 -19.86 -2.22 -9.44
C VAL A 244 -21.36 -2.29 -9.76
N TYR A 245 -22.16 -1.29 -9.35
CA TYR A 245 -23.60 -1.27 -9.66
C TYR A 245 -23.87 -1.23 -11.16
N LEU A 246 -23.08 -0.44 -11.89
CA LEU A 246 -23.22 -0.26 -13.32
C LEU A 246 -22.83 -1.55 -14.07
N THR A 247 -21.76 -2.24 -13.65
CA THR A 247 -21.39 -3.57 -14.17
C THR A 247 -22.47 -4.63 -13.92
N VAL A 248 -23.04 -4.69 -12.71
CA VAL A 248 -24.12 -5.64 -12.40
C VAL A 248 -25.38 -5.36 -13.23
N ALA A 249 -25.74 -4.08 -13.40
CA ALA A 249 -26.90 -3.69 -14.18
C ALA A 249 -26.74 -4.08 -15.66
N THR A 250 -25.57 -3.82 -16.25
CA THR A 250 -25.25 -4.19 -17.63
C THR A 250 -25.25 -5.71 -17.82
N MET A 251 -24.64 -6.46 -16.90
CA MET A 251 -24.67 -7.92 -16.93
C MET A 251 -26.09 -8.48 -16.99
N LEU A 252 -27.00 -7.98 -16.14
CA LEU A 252 -28.40 -8.42 -16.14
C LEU A 252 -29.12 -8.05 -17.45
N LEU A 253 -28.80 -6.89 -18.02
CA LEU A 253 -29.34 -6.44 -19.30
C LEU A 253 -28.87 -7.34 -20.45
N GLU A 254 -27.59 -7.67 -20.52
CA GLU A 254 -27.01 -8.54 -21.55
C GLU A 254 -27.56 -9.97 -21.49
N ILE A 255 -27.66 -10.56 -20.29
CA ILE A 255 -28.25 -11.88 -20.12
C ILE A 255 -29.74 -11.85 -20.52
N GLY A 256 -30.50 -10.87 -20.01
CA GLY A 256 -31.93 -10.77 -20.28
C GLY A 256 -32.26 -10.54 -21.75
N VAL A 257 -31.55 -9.62 -22.39
CA VAL A 257 -31.72 -9.33 -23.82
C VAL A 257 -31.12 -10.44 -24.68
N GLY A 258 -30.04 -11.09 -24.26
CA GLY A 258 -29.46 -12.26 -24.93
C GLY A 258 -30.47 -13.39 -25.08
N TYR A 259 -31.17 -13.75 -23.99
CA TYR A 259 -32.25 -14.73 -24.05
C TYR A 259 -33.44 -14.25 -24.91
N TYR A 260 -33.87 -13.00 -24.76
CA TYR A 260 -34.97 -12.43 -25.57
C TYR A 260 -34.66 -12.39 -27.07
N ALA A 261 -33.40 -12.13 -27.42
CA ALA A 261 -32.91 -11.99 -28.78
C ALA A 261 -32.47 -13.33 -29.40
N ASN A 262 -32.49 -14.43 -28.63
CA ASN A 262 -31.86 -15.70 -28.98
C ASN A 262 -30.38 -15.56 -29.36
N SER A 263 -29.64 -14.63 -28.75
CA SER A 263 -28.21 -14.41 -29.03
C SER A 263 -27.33 -15.12 -28.00
N MET A 264 -26.65 -16.17 -28.43
CA MET A 264 -25.63 -16.87 -27.64
C MET A 264 -24.40 -16.00 -27.42
N ALA A 265 -24.03 -15.14 -28.38
CA ALA A 265 -22.89 -14.23 -28.24
C ALA A 265 -23.10 -13.24 -27.10
N LEU A 266 -24.27 -12.56 -27.06
CA LEU A 266 -24.60 -11.60 -26.01
C LEU A 266 -24.79 -12.28 -24.65
N THR A 267 -25.40 -13.47 -24.64
CA THR A 267 -25.58 -14.24 -23.40
C THR A 267 -24.23 -14.69 -22.82
N ALA A 268 -23.25 -15.01 -23.68
CA ALA A 268 -21.90 -15.39 -23.25
C ALA A 268 -21.17 -14.24 -22.58
N GLU A 269 -21.31 -13.03 -23.12
CA GLU A 269 -20.75 -11.81 -22.56
C GLU A 269 -21.31 -11.51 -21.16
N GLY A 270 -22.63 -11.57 -21.01
CA GLY A 270 -23.27 -11.39 -19.71
C GLY A 270 -22.85 -12.45 -18.67
N TRP A 271 -22.77 -13.73 -19.05
CA TRP A 271 -22.30 -14.77 -18.14
C TRP A 271 -20.81 -14.68 -17.82
N HIS A 272 -19.99 -14.19 -18.76
CA HIS A 272 -18.59 -13.89 -18.52
C HIS A 272 -18.44 -12.78 -17.45
N MET A 273 -19.23 -11.71 -17.54
CA MET A 273 -19.25 -10.65 -16.53
C MET A 273 -19.76 -11.13 -15.16
N SER A 274 -20.61 -12.17 -15.13
CA SER A 274 -21.11 -12.74 -13.87
C SER A 274 -20.04 -13.36 -12.98
N THR A 275 -18.87 -13.71 -13.55
CA THR A 275 -17.73 -14.23 -12.81
C THR A 275 -17.33 -13.32 -11.64
N HIS A 276 -17.26 -12.02 -11.91
CA HIS A 276 -16.89 -10.98 -10.94
C HIS A 276 -17.99 -10.79 -9.90
N VAL A 277 -19.24 -10.77 -10.33
CA VAL A 277 -20.39 -10.59 -9.44
C VAL A 277 -20.53 -11.75 -8.46
N PHE A 278 -20.37 -12.99 -8.92
CA PHE A 278 -20.41 -14.17 -8.05
C PHE A 278 -19.19 -14.23 -7.11
N ALA A 279 -17.99 -13.91 -7.59
CA ALA A 279 -16.79 -13.87 -6.77
C ALA A 279 -16.92 -12.84 -5.63
N ILE A 280 -17.35 -11.61 -5.96
CA ILE A 280 -17.56 -10.53 -4.99
C ILE A 280 -18.72 -10.88 -4.04
N GLY A 281 -19.84 -11.37 -4.56
CA GLY A 281 -21.04 -11.68 -3.78
C GLY A 281 -20.83 -12.82 -2.77
N LEU A 282 -20.20 -13.93 -3.19
CA LEU A 282 -19.90 -15.04 -2.30
C LEU A 282 -18.82 -14.69 -1.28
N THR A 283 -17.86 -13.83 -1.64
CA THR A 283 -16.85 -13.30 -0.71
C THR A 283 -17.48 -12.39 0.34
N TRP A 284 -18.41 -11.53 -0.05
CA TRP A 284 -19.16 -10.71 0.90
C TRP A 284 -20.02 -11.56 1.85
N LEU A 285 -20.67 -12.61 1.33
CA LEU A 285 -21.39 -13.58 2.17
C LEU A 285 -20.45 -14.29 3.14
N ALA A 286 -19.29 -14.77 2.68
CA ALA A 286 -18.27 -15.38 3.51
C ALA A 286 -17.81 -14.44 4.65
N TYR A 287 -17.64 -13.15 4.35
CA TYR A 287 -17.34 -12.13 5.36
C TYR A 287 -18.47 -11.95 6.38
N LEU A 288 -19.73 -11.87 5.92
CA LEU A 288 -20.89 -11.76 6.83
C LEU A 288 -21.03 -12.99 7.73
N PHE A 289 -20.78 -14.20 7.20
CA PHE A 289 -20.73 -15.43 7.97
C PHE A 289 -19.60 -15.40 9.00
N SER A 290 -18.37 -15.04 8.59
CA SER A 290 -17.22 -14.94 9.49
C SER A 290 -17.48 -13.97 10.65
N ARG A 291 -18.01 -12.78 10.36
CA ARG A 291 -18.32 -11.76 11.36
C ARG A 291 -19.42 -12.18 12.33
N ARG A 292 -20.43 -12.92 11.85
CA ARG A 292 -21.57 -13.36 12.67
C ARG A 292 -21.21 -14.53 13.60
N TYR A 293 -20.33 -15.44 13.16
CA TYR A 293 -19.99 -16.66 13.91
C TYR A 293 -18.63 -16.58 14.64
N GLY A 294 -17.75 -15.63 14.31
CA GLY A 294 -16.45 -15.44 14.94
C GLY A 294 -16.48 -14.97 16.41
N GLN A 295 -17.65 -14.64 16.97
CA GLN A 295 -17.79 -14.27 18.39
C GLN A 295 -18.07 -15.46 19.32
N SER A 296 -18.29 -16.66 18.78
CA SER A 296 -18.54 -17.86 19.58
C SER A 296 -17.26 -18.68 19.68
N GLY A 297 -16.59 -18.69 20.84
CA GLY A 297 -15.35 -19.44 21.10
C GLY A 297 -15.44 -20.98 21.02
N ARG A 298 -16.38 -21.54 20.25
CA ARG A 298 -16.59 -22.99 20.06
C ARG A 298 -16.10 -23.49 18.68
N HIS A 299 -15.66 -22.62 17.77
CA HIS A 299 -15.19 -23.01 16.43
C HIS A 299 -13.94 -22.22 16.02
N SER A 300 -12.87 -22.90 15.59
CA SER A 300 -11.76 -22.26 14.89
C SER A 300 -12.13 -22.11 13.41
N PHE A 301 -12.52 -20.90 13.02
CA PHE A 301 -12.89 -20.61 11.63
C PHE A 301 -11.64 -20.16 10.87
N GLN A 302 -11.14 -20.97 9.93
CA GLN A 302 -10.09 -20.55 9.01
C GLN A 302 -10.72 -19.73 7.87
N GLN A 303 -10.69 -18.40 8.01
CA GLN A 303 -11.25 -17.46 7.03
C GLN A 303 -10.80 -17.75 5.60
N ASP A 304 -9.55 -18.18 5.43
CA ASP A 304 -8.95 -18.50 4.13
C ASP A 304 -9.59 -19.72 3.45
N LYS A 305 -9.98 -20.74 4.23
CA LYS A 305 -10.69 -21.92 3.69
C LYS A 305 -12.12 -21.57 3.31
N VAL A 306 -12.76 -20.64 4.00
CA VAL A 306 -14.10 -20.15 3.67
C VAL A 306 -14.08 -19.29 2.40
N LEU A 307 -13.08 -18.42 2.25
CA LEU A 307 -12.87 -17.63 1.04
C LEU A 307 -12.47 -18.51 -0.15
N SER A 308 -11.62 -19.51 0.07
CA SER A 308 -11.26 -20.50 -0.97
C SER A 308 -12.46 -21.35 -1.35
N LEU A 309 -13.33 -21.70 -0.41
CA LEU A 309 -14.59 -22.40 -0.67
C LEU A 309 -15.56 -21.53 -1.48
N SER A 310 -15.66 -20.23 -1.18
CA SER A 310 -16.43 -19.25 -1.95
C SER A 310 -15.95 -19.20 -3.42
N GLY A 311 -14.65 -19.01 -3.65
CA GLY A 311 -14.07 -18.97 -4.99
C GLY A 311 -14.18 -20.30 -5.75
N PHE A 312 -14.05 -21.43 -5.04
CA PHE A 312 -14.26 -22.75 -5.63
C PHE A 312 -15.73 -22.97 -6.01
N THR A 313 -16.66 -22.49 -5.20
CA THR A 313 -18.11 -22.59 -5.46
C THR A 313 -18.52 -21.72 -6.65
N SER A 314 -18.04 -20.47 -6.76
CA SER A 314 -18.32 -19.65 -7.94
C SER A 314 -17.75 -20.28 -9.22
N ALA A 315 -16.56 -20.88 -9.15
CA ALA A 315 -15.94 -21.55 -10.28
C ALA A 315 -16.76 -22.76 -10.77
N ILE A 316 -17.34 -23.55 -9.86
CA ILE A 316 -18.24 -24.65 -10.22
C ILE A 316 -19.50 -24.11 -10.91
N VAL A 317 -20.12 -23.06 -10.36
CA VAL A 317 -21.32 -22.45 -10.95
C VAL A 317 -21.03 -21.96 -12.37
N LEU A 318 -19.89 -21.28 -12.57
CA LEU A 318 -19.43 -20.83 -13.89
C LEU A 318 -19.18 -21.99 -14.85
N GLN A 319 -18.58 -23.09 -14.37
CA GLN A 319 -18.34 -24.26 -15.20
C GLN A 319 -19.65 -24.91 -15.66
N ILE A 320 -20.67 -24.96 -14.78
CA ILE A 320 -22.01 -25.45 -15.13
C ILE A 320 -22.63 -24.56 -16.20
N ILE A 321 -22.57 -23.24 -16.03
CA ILE A 321 -23.08 -22.27 -17.01
C ILE A 321 -22.37 -22.44 -18.36
N ALA A 322 -21.03 -22.54 -18.36
CA ALA A 322 -20.26 -22.72 -19.58
C ALA A 322 -20.62 -24.02 -20.32
N ILE A 323 -20.89 -25.11 -19.60
CA ILE A 323 -21.34 -26.37 -20.19
C ILE A 323 -22.73 -26.21 -20.82
N ILE A 324 -23.68 -25.60 -20.10
CA ILE A 324 -25.03 -25.32 -20.64
C ILE A 324 -24.92 -24.49 -21.92
N MET A 325 -24.13 -23.42 -21.88
CA MET A 325 -23.88 -22.55 -23.03
C MET A 325 -23.25 -23.28 -24.21
N ALA A 326 -22.27 -24.15 -23.96
CA ALA A 326 -21.66 -24.95 -25.02
C ALA A 326 -22.67 -25.89 -25.66
N ILE A 327 -23.51 -26.57 -24.87
CA ILE A 327 -24.57 -27.46 -25.36
C ILE A 327 -25.57 -26.68 -26.21
N GLU A 328 -26.08 -25.55 -25.72
CA GLU A 328 -27.01 -24.70 -26.47
C GLU A 328 -26.38 -24.13 -27.75
N SER A 329 -25.11 -23.74 -27.69
CA SER A 329 -24.38 -23.23 -28.86
C SER A 329 -24.17 -24.32 -29.91
N ILE A 330 -23.84 -25.55 -29.49
CA ILE A 330 -23.70 -26.70 -30.40
C ILE A 330 -25.03 -27.05 -31.03
N ASP A 331 -26.12 -27.09 -30.25
CA ASP A 331 -27.45 -27.34 -30.80
C ASP A 331 -27.83 -26.28 -31.82
N ARG A 332 -27.57 -24.99 -31.57
CA ARG A 332 -27.84 -23.89 -32.51
C ARG A 332 -26.91 -23.85 -33.72
N LEU A 333 -25.73 -24.46 -33.66
CA LEU A 333 -24.87 -24.65 -34.84
C LEU A 333 -25.46 -25.71 -35.80
N ILE A 334 -26.11 -26.74 -35.25
CA ILE A 334 -26.74 -27.83 -36.01
C ILE A 334 -28.15 -27.44 -36.46
N HIS A 335 -28.89 -26.73 -35.59
CA HIS A 335 -30.26 -26.27 -35.77
C HIS A 335 -30.33 -24.74 -35.60
N PRO A 336 -29.98 -23.94 -36.64
CA PRO A 336 -29.95 -22.49 -36.53
C PRO A 336 -31.29 -21.88 -36.15
N VAL A 337 -31.29 -21.06 -35.10
CA VAL A 337 -32.45 -20.31 -34.62
C VAL A 337 -32.33 -18.85 -35.08
N PRO A 338 -33.41 -18.19 -35.53
CA PRO A 338 -33.37 -16.77 -35.88
C PRO A 338 -32.96 -15.90 -34.69
N VAL A 339 -31.89 -15.12 -34.89
CA VAL A 339 -31.35 -14.18 -33.91
C VAL A 339 -31.86 -12.78 -34.21
N LYS A 340 -32.35 -12.08 -33.19
CA LYS A 340 -32.72 -10.66 -33.25
C LYS A 340 -31.46 -9.81 -33.15
N PHE A 341 -30.69 -9.78 -34.24
CA PHE A 341 -29.36 -9.17 -34.27
C PHE A 341 -29.37 -7.68 -33.90
N SER A 342 -30.38 -6.92 -34.34
CA SER A 342 -30.43 -5.48 -34.08
C SER A 342 -30.52 -5.18 -32.59
N GLU A 343 -31.39 -5.88 -31.86
CA GLU A 343 -31.52 -5.77 -30.41
C GLU A 343 -30.25 -6.23 -29.69
N ALA A 344 -29.65 -7.34 -30.14
CA ALA A 344 -28.44 -7.88 -29.53
C ALA A 344 -27.23 -6.94 -29.69
N ILE A 345 -27.01 -6.39 -30.89
CA ILE A 345 -25.90 -5.47 -31.19
C ILE A 345 -26.03 -4.17 -30.37
N ILE A 346 -27.24 -3.61 -30.25
CA ILE A 346 -27.46 -2.38 -29.48
C ILE A 346 -27.02 -2.60 -28.03
N VAL A 347 -27.40 -3.73 -27.42
CA VAL A 347 -27.04 -4.02 -26.03
C VAL A 347 -25.56 -4.33 -25.88
N ALA A 348 -24.94 -5.08 -26.80
CA ALA A 348 -23.50 -5.33 -26.80
C ALA A 348 -22.68 -4.03 -26.87
N VAL A 349 -23.13 -3.06 -27.69
CA VAL A 349 -22.50 -1.73 -27.78
C VAL A 349 -22.67 -0.94 -26.48
N ILE A 350 -23.85 -0.99 -25.85
CA ILE A 350 -24.06 -0.38 -24.54
C ILE A 350 -23.11 -0.99 -23.50
N GLY A 351 -22.95 -2.31 -23.50
CA GLY A 351 -22.01 -3.03 -22.64
C GLY A 351 -20.58 -2.57 -22.80
N LEU A 352 -20.10 -2.47 -24.04
CA LEU A 352 -18.76 -1.95 -24.36
C LEU A 352 -18.57 -0.49 -23.89
N ILE A 353 -19.56 0.38 -24.10
CA ILE A 353 -19.50 1.78 -23.66
C ILE A 353 -19.43 1.87 -22.14
N VAL A 354 -20.25 1.08 -21.45
CA VAL A 354 -20.25 0.96 -19.99
C VAL A 354 -18.87 0.53 -19.49
N ASN A 355 -18.30 -0.52 -20.07
CA ASN A 355 -16.97 -1.00 -19.69
C ASN A 355 -15.89 0.08 -19.90
N ALA A 356 -15.96 0.84 -21.01
CA ALA A 356 -15.04 1.94 -21.26
C ALA A 356 -15.19 3.11 -20.25
N ILE A 357 -16.42 3.45 -19.86
CA ILE A 357 -16.70 4.46 -18.83
C ILE A 357 -16.15 4.00 -17.48
N SER A 358 -16.37 2.74 -17.11
CA SER A 358 -15.82 2.13 -15.89
C SER A 358 -14.29 2.20 -15.87
N ALA A 359 -13.61 1.86 -16.97
CA ALA A 359 -12.15 2.00 -17.11
C ALA A 359 -11.68 3.45 -16.91
N ARG A 360 -12.37 4.42 -17.54
CA ARG A 360 -12.00 5.83 -17.47
C ARG A 360 -12.23 6.42 -16.07
N MET A 361 -13.31 6.03 -15.38
CA MET A 361 -13.60 6.44 -14.01
C MET A 361 -12.53 5.93 -13.03
N LEU A 362 -12.02 4.72 -13.25
CA LEU A 362 -10.92 4.16 -12.48
C LEU A 362 -9.57 4.84 -12.78
N HIS A 363 -9.36 5.36 -14.00
CA HIS A 363 -8.09 6.00 -14.39
C HIS A 363 -7.95 7.46 -13.91
N GLN A 364 -9.05 8.17 -13.63
CA GLN A 364 -9.01 9.60 -13.24
C GLN A 364 -8.80 9.85 -11.73
N GLY A 365 -8.79 8.80 -10.90
CA GLY A 365 -8.49 8.90 -9.48
C GLY A 365 -7.03 8.57 -9.16
N ASN A 366 -6.21 9.60 -8.94
CA ASN A 366 -4.86 9.62 -8.33
C ASN A 366 -3.61 9.48 -9.22
N GLY A 367 -2.67 10.41 -9.00
CA GLY A 367 -1.32 10.49 -9.57
C GLY A 367 -0.25 9.72 -8.78
N HIS A 368 -0.54 8.48 -8.39
CA HIS A 368 0.44 7.56 -7.81
C HIS A 368 0.51 6.28 -8.67
N HIS A 369 1.72 5.88 -9.07
CA HIS A 369 1.96 4.65 -9.81
C HIS A 369 1.74 3.44 -8.90
N ASP A 370 0.51 2.92 -8.86
CA ASP A 370 0.18 1.63 -8.24
C ASP A 370 -0.01 0.55 -9.32
N ASP A 371 0.71 -0.57 -9.18
CA ASP A 371 0.55 -1.77 -10.03
C ASP A 371 -0.88 -2.32 -10.04
N ASN A 372 -1.69 -1.94 -9.05
CA ASN A 372 -3.08 -2.34 -8.89
C ASN A 372 -4.04 -1.64 -9.87
N ILE A 373 -3.78 -0.38 -10.23
CA ILE A 373 -4.54 0.31 -11.30
C ILE A 373 -4.25 -0.36 -12.64
N ARG A 374 -3.01 -0.82 -12.83
CA ARG A 374 -2.62 -1.56 -14.04
C ARG A 374 -3.34 -2.90 -14.15
N ALA A 375 -3.51 -3.64 -13.05
CA ALA A 375 -4.28 -4.89 -13.04
C ALA A 375 -5.76 -4.68 -13.36
N ALA A 376 -6.42 -3.70 -12.73
CA ALA A 376 -7.81 -3.34 -13.02
C ALA A 376 -7.99 -2.86 -14.47
N TYR A 377 -7.05 -2.07 -14.99
CA TYR A 377 -7.05 -1.61 -16.37
C TYR A 377 -6.88 -2.76 -17.38
N ILE A 378 -5.95 -3.69 -17.15
CA ILE A 378 -5.77 -4.89 -17.99
C ILE A 378 -7.04 -5.75 -17.99
N HIS A 379 -7.72 -5.86 -16.85
CA HIS A 379 -8.97 -6.60 -16.74
C HIS A 379 -10.10 -5.96 -17.55
N VAL A 380 -10.32 -4.64 -17.45
CA VAL A 380 -11.33 -3.96 -18.26
C VAL A 380 -11.01 -4.03 -19.76
N LEU A 381 -9.73 -4.04 -20.14
CA LEU A 381 -9.32 -4.27 -21.53
C LEU A 381 -9.65 -5.68 -22.02
N ALA A 382 -9.50 -6.70 -21.16
CA ALA A 382 -9.87 -8.07 -21.49
C ALA A 382 -11.39 -8.18 -21.73
N ASP A 383 -12.21 -7.57 -20.88
CA ASP A 383 -13.67 -7.52 -21.06
C ASP A 383 -14.03 -6.79 -22.37
N GLY A 384 -13.43 -5.63 -22.63
CA GLY A 384 -13.66 -4.88 -23.87
C GLY A 384 -13.29 -5.64 -25.14
N LEU A 385 -12.28 -6.52 -25.09
CA LEU A 385 -11.92 -7.40 -26.21
C LEU A 385 -13.00 -8.45 -26.48
N THR A 386 -13.60 -9.02 -25.43
CA THR A 386 -14.70 -9.98 -25.56
C THR A 386 -15.96 -9.33 -26.13
N SER A 387 -16.33 -8.14 -25.63
CA SER A 387 -17.43 -7.31 -26.15
C SER A 387 -17.24 -6.97 -27.64
N LEU A 388 -16.02 -6.56 -28.02
CA LEU A 388 -15.72 -6.24 -29.41
C LEU A 388 -15.88 -7.47 -30.33
N THR A 389 -15.46 -8.64 -29.86
CA THR A 389 -15.61 -9.90 -30.61
C THR A 389 -17.09 -10.26 -30.80
N ALA A 390 -17.92 -10.07 -29.77
CA ALA A 390 -19.37 -10.27 -29.85
C ALA A 390 -20.02 -9.30 -30.84
N ILE A 391 -19.70 -8.00 -30.78
CA ILE A 391 -20.24 -6.99 -31.70
C ILE A 391 -19.86 -7.30 -33.15
N VAL A 392 -18.60 -7.66 -33.41
CA VAL A 392 -18.13 -8.00 -34.76
C VAL A 392 -18.86 -9.23 -35.28
N THR A 393 -18.96 -10.29 -34.49
CA THR A 393 -19.64 -11.53 -34.90
C THR A 393 -21.14 -11.33 -35.14
N LEU A 394 -21.82 -10.57 -34.29
CA LEU A 394 -23.22 -10.19 -34.49
C LEU A 394 -23.41 -9.29 -35.73
N GLY A 395 -22.50 -8.35 -35.97
CA GLY A 395 -22.54 -7.48 -37.15
C GLY A 395 -22.38 -8.24 -38.47
N PHE A 396 -21.46 -9.21 -38.51
CA PHE A 396 -21.33 -10.12 -39.65
C PHE A 396 -22.55 -11.04 -39.80
N GLY A 397 -23.07 -11.57 -38.69
CA GLY A 397 -24.29 -12.37 -38.65
C GLY A 397 -25.49 -11.60 -39.20
N TRP A 398 -25.62 -10.32 -38.84
CA TRP A 398 -26.67 -9.43 -39.34
C TRP A 398 -26.52 -9.11 -40.83
N TYR A 399 -25.32 -8.70 -41.27
CA TYR A 399 -25.09 -8.26 -42.65
C TYR A 399 -25.23 -9.41 -43.67
N TYR A 400 -24.75 -10.60 -43.33
CA TYR A 400 -24.80 -11.78 -44.20
C TYR A 400 -25.95 -12.74 -43.88
N ASN A 401 -26.79 -12.41 -42.89
CA ASN A 401 -27.89 -13.24 -42.39
C ASN A 401 -27.44 -14.66 -41.95
N LEU A 402 -26.29 -14.73 -41.27
CA LEU A 402 -25.65 -15.97 -40.83
C LEU A 402 -25.92 -16.21 -39.33
N TYR A 403 -27.03 -16.86 -39.01
CA TYR A 403 -27.44 -17.16 -37.62
C TYR A 403 -26.43 -18.04 -36.87
N TRP A 404 -25.73 -18.93 -37.58
CA TRP A 404 -24.74 -19.82 -36.96
C TRP A 404 -23.51 -19.08 -36.40
N LEU A 405 -23.21 -17.85 -36.86
CA LEU A 405 -22.09 -17.06 -36.35
C LEU A 405 -22.28 -16.66 -34.89
N ASP A 406 -23.52 -16.39 -34.48
CA ASP A 406 -23.85 -16.09 -33.08
C ASP A 406 -23.60 -17.32 -32.19
N ALA A 407 -24.05 -18.50 -32.62
CA ALA A 407 -23.80 -19.77 -31.92
C ALA A 407 -22.30 -20.12 -31.87
N ALA A 408 -21.55 -19.87 -32.95
CA ALA A 408 -20.10 -20.04 -32.96
C ALA A 408 -19.40 -19.12 -31.95
N SER A 409 -19.83 -17.86 -31.86
CA SER A 409 -19.30 -16.90 -30.88
C SER A 409 -19.65 -17.31 -29.44
N GLY A 410 -20.88 -17.78 -29.20
CA GLY A 410 -21.29 -18.36 -27.91
C GLY A 410 -20.44 -19.56 -27.48
N LEU A 411 -20.08 -20.44 -28.43
CA LEU A 411 -19.19 -21.58 -28.17
C LEU A 411 -17.76 -21.14 -27.81
N ILE A 412 -17.23 -20.12 -28.49
CA ILE A 412 -15.93 -19.52 -28.15
C ILE A 412 -16.00 -18.92 -26.74
N GLY A 413 -17.07 -18.18 -26.42
CA GLY A 413 -17.30 -17.64 -25.08
C GLY A 413 -17.32 -18.74 -24.00
N ALA A 414 -18.02 -19.85 -24.25
CA ALA A 414 -18.05 -20.99 -23.34
C ALA A 414 -16.66 -21.62 -23.10
N ILE A 415 -15.80 -21.67 -24.12
CA ILE A 415 -14.42 -22.15 -23.99
C ILE A 415 -13.59 -21.19 -23.12
N VAL A 416 -13.72 -19.88 -23.34
CA VAL A 416 -13.02 -18.84 -22.54
C VAL A 416 -13.46 -18.94 -21.07
N ILE A 417 -14.77 -18.98 -20.81
CA ILE A 417 -15.31 -19.11 -19.45
C ILE A 417 -14.83 -20.41 -18.79
N THR A 418 -14.80 -21.53 -19.53
CA THR A 418 -14.28 -22.81 -19.03
C THR A 418 -12.80 -22.72 -18.63
N SER A 419 -11.96 -22.07 -19.45
CA SER A 419 -10.54 -21.87 -19.13
C SER A 419 -10.36 -21.16 -17.79
N TRP A 420 -11.16 -20.12 -17.56
CA TRP A 420 -11.14 -19.35 -16.32
C TRP A 420 -11.70 -20.12 -15.13
N ALA A 421 -12.83 -20.82 -15.31
CA ALA A 421 -13.41 -21.66 -14.29
C ALA A 421 -12.44 -22.77 -13.85
N VAL A 422 -11.77 -23.44 -14.78
CA VAL A 422 -10.76 -24.47 -14.48
C VAL A 422 -9.56 -23.86 -13.73
N GLN A 423 -9.09 -22.69 -14.14
CA GLN A 423 -8.00 -22.01 -13.45
C GLN A 423 -8.40 -21.64 -12.02
N LEU A 424 -9.63 -21.17 -11.82
CA LEU A 424 -10.17 -20.81 -10.50
C LEU A 424 -10.39 -22.06 -9.63
N ILE A 425 -10.90 -23.16 -10.18
CA ILE A 425 -11.02 -24.47 -9.52
C ILE A 425 -9.64 -24.96 -9.04
N LYS A 426 -8.61 -24.89 -9.89
CA LYS A 426 -7.24 -25.31 -9.53
C LYS A 426 -6.66 -24.44 -8.42
N ASN A 427 -6.80 -23.12 -8.54
CA ASN A 427 -6.23 -22.17 -7.59
C ASN A 427 -6.92 -22.23 -6.23
N SER A 428 -8.26 -22.21 -6.20
CA SER A 428 -9.06 -22.25 -4.97
C SER A 428 -9.12 -23.66 -4.38
N GLY A 429 -9.20 -24.70 -5.22
CA GLY A 429 -9.19 -26.09 -4.81
C GLY A 429 -7.86 -26.52 -4.21
N GLY A 430 -6.73 -26.11 -4.80
CA GLY A 430 -5.40 -26.38 -4.26
C GLY A 430 -5.19 -25.82 -2.85
N LYS A 431 -5.79 -24.65 -2.56
CA LYS A 431 -5.82 -24.04 -1.22
C LYS A 431 -6.75 -24.76 -0.23
N LEU A 432 -7.80 -25.43 -0.69
CA LEU A 432 -8.71 -26.20 0.17
C LEU A 432 -8.07 -27.52 0.65
N ILE A 433 -7.27 -28.15 -0.21
CA ILE A 433 -6.67 -29.47 0.02
C ILE A 433 -5.19 -29.41 0.46
N ASP A 434 -4.67 -28.20 0.72
CA ASP A 434 -3.28 -27.96 1.16
C ASP A 434 -2.22 -28.59 0.22
N TYR A 435 -2.46 -28.55 -1.10
CA TYR A 435 -1.58 -29.21 -2.09
C TYR A 435 -0.29 -28.41 -2.33
N ALA A 436 0.76 -28.72 -1.57
CA ALA A 436 2.11 -28.22 -1.80
C ALA A 436 2.86 -29.12 -2.81
N LYS A 437 3.39 -28.54 -3.88
CA LYS A 437 4.30 -29.25 -4.79
C LYS A 437 5.63 -29.43 -4.05
N VAL A 438 5.88 -30.63 -3.54
CA VAL A 438 7.19 -31.01 -2.99
C VAL A 438 8.18 -31.01 -4.16
N LEU A 439 8.97 -29.94 -4.29
CA LEU A 439 10.08 -29.90 -5.24
C LEU A 439 11.13 -30.90 -4.73
N LYS A 440 11.44 -31.89 -5.57
CA LYS A 440 12.55 -32.83 -5.38
C LYS A 440 13.88 -32.21 -5.78
#